data_AF-A0A958B9F9-F1
#
_entry.id   AF-A0A958B9F9-F1
#
_cell.length_a   1.000
_cell.length_b   1.000
_cell.length_c   1.000
_cell.angle_alpha   90.00
_cell.angle_beta   90.00
_cell.angle_gamma   90.00
#
_symmetry.space_group_name_H-M   'P 1'
#
loop_
_entity.id
_entity.type
_entity.pdbx_description
1 polymer ?
#
loop_
_entity_poly.entity_id
_entity_poly.type
_entity_poly.pdbx_seq_one_letter_code
_entity_poly.pdbx_strand_id
1 'polypeptide(L)'
;LAPGDQLDTLNQQLVFYNHALVAMAVLPRLPATAITFPQRRPTYKDVSVPVLPGELLARIEELEEIICQAEVKSVRDLDYGSFRRTYAFFEASSWLVKNHLKPMLGDL
;
A
#
# COMPACT_ATOMS: atom_id res chain seq x y z
N LEU A 1 15.54 20.16 -15.21
CA LEU A 1 14.69 19.21 -14.50
C LEU A 1 15.62 18.24 -13.78
N ALA A 2 15.61 18.23 -12.45
CA ALA A 2 16.42 17.31 -11.65
C ALA A 2 16.02 15.85 -11.98
N PRO A 3 16.80 14.83 -11.63
CA PRO A 3 16.47 13.44 -11.95
C PRO A 3 15.10 12.92 -11.43
N GLY A 4 14.37 13.70 -10.62
CA GLY A 4 13.01 13.42 -10.15
C GLY A 4 11.89 14.21 -10.86
N ASP A 5 12.18 14.98 -11.91
CA ASP A 5 11.23 15.87 -12.58
C ASP A 5 10.61 15.27 -13.85
N GLN A 6 10.90 14.01 -14.18
CA GLN A 6 10.23 13.33 -15.29
C GLN A 6 8.89 12.80 -14.81
N LEU A 7 7.81 13.48 -15.20
CA LEU A 7 6.46 12.98 -14.95
C LEU A 7 6.26 11.63 -15.66
N ASP A 8 5.71 10.66 -14.93
CA ASP A 8 5.27 9.40 -15.50
C ASP A 8 4.28 9.62 -16.64
N THR A 9 4.30 8.74 -17.63
CA THR A 9 3.29 8.75 -18.69
C THR A 9 1.89 8.48 -18.11
N LEU A 10 0.84 9.00 -18.74
CA LEU A 10 -0.55 8.75 -18.31
C LEU A 10 -0.84 7.26 -18.12
N ASN A 11 -0.34 6.40 -19.00
CA ASN A 11 -0.53 4.97 -18.90
C ASN A 11 0.11 4.37 -17.64
N GLN A 12 1.31 4.83 -17.26
CA GLN A 12 1.96 4.40 -16.02
C GLN A 12 1.18 4.86 -14.79
N GLN A 13 0.71 6.12 -14.78
CA GLN A 13 -0.09 6.65 -13.69
C GLN A 13 -1.40 5.85 -13.50
N LEU A 14 -2.06 5.46 -14.59
CA LEU A 14 -3.25 4.60 -14.53
C LEU A 14 -2.94 3.20 -13.99
N VAL A 15 -1.78 2.64 -14.32
CA VAL A 15 -1.35 1.34 -13.76
C VAL A 15 -1.11 1.46 -12.25
N PHE A 16 -0.41 2.49 -11.80
CA PHE A 16 -0.15 2.71 -10.37
C PHE A 16 -1.43 2.97 -9.58
N TYR A 17 -2.33 3.81 -10.11
CA TYR A 17 -3.63 4.06 -9.52
C TYR A 17 -4.45 2.77 -9.36
N ASN A 18 -4.53 1.95 -10.42
CA ASN A 18 -5.26 0.69 -10.37
C ASN A 18 -4.61 -0.34 -9.43
N HIS A 19 -3.28 -0.39 -9.38
CA HIS A 19 -2.58 -1.22 -8.40
C HIS A 19 -2.95 -0.80 -6.98
N ALA A 20 -2.93 0.51 -6.69
CA ALA A 20 -3.25 1.02 -5.38
C ALA A 20 -4.70 0.69 -4.98
N LEU A 21 -5.65 0.88 -5.91
CA LEU A 21 -7.05 0.52 -5.73
C LEU A 21 -7.22 -0.96 -5.35
N VAL A 22 -6.60 -1.87 -6.12
CA VAL A 22 -6.70 -3.31 -5.89
C VAL A 22 -6.05 -3.72 -4.56
N ALA A 23 -4.86 -3.19 -4.26
CA ALA A 23 -4.17 -3.46 -3.01
C ALA A 23 -5.02 -3.07 -1.80
N MET A 24 -5.60 -1.85 -1.82
CA MET A 24 -6.45 -1.36 -0.73
C MET A 24 -7.77 -2.15 -0.61
N ALA A 25 -8.39 -2.53 -1.73
CA ALA A 25 -9.62 -3.32 -1.73
C ALA A 25 -9.45 -4.74 -1.14
N VAL A 26 -8.23 -5.28 -1.19
CA VAL A 26 -7.89 -6.61 -0.68
C VAL A 26 -7.63 -6.61 0.83
N LEU A 27 -7.27 -5.47 1.44
CA LEU A 27 -6.90 -5.39 2.87
C LEU A 27 -7.86 -6.10 3.82
N PRO A 28 -9.20 -5.91 3.75
CA PRO A 28 -10.13 -6.56 4.68
C PRO A 28 -10.17 -8.08 4.54
N ARG A 29 -9.65 -8.61 3.42
CA ARG A 29 -9.65 -10.03 3.05
C ARG A 29 -8.27 -10.66 3.16
N LEU A 30 -7.24 -9.90 3.53
CA LEU A 30 -5.88 -10.40 3.65
C LEU A 30 -5.83 -11.49 4.73
N PRO A 31 -5.29 -12.69 4.43
CA PRO A 31 -5.21 -13.76 5.41
C PRO A 31 -4.24 -13.38 6.53
N ALA A 32 -4.53 -13.80 7.76
CA ALA A 32 -3.70 -13.52 8.93
C ALA A 32 -2.23 -13.96 8.75
N THR A 33 -1.98 -15.02 7.98
CA THR A 33 -0.64 -15.52 7.67
C THR A 33 0.19 -14.59 6.78
N ALA A 34 -0.44 -13.66 6.09
CA ALA A 34 0.23 -12.64 5.28
C ALA A 34 0.47 -11.33 6.04
N ILE A 35 0.03 -11.25 7.31
CA ILE A 35 0.13 -10.07 8.15
C ILE A 35 1.27 -10.25 9.15
N THR A 36 2.30 -9.45 8.97
CA THR A 36 3.54 -9.35 9.75
C THR A 36 3.62 -8.10 10.61
N PHE A 37 2.78 -7.07 10.34
CA PHE A 37 2.70 -5.88 11.19
C PHE A 37 2.38 -6.25 12.66
N PRO A 38 3.11 -5.71 13.64
CA PRO A 38 2.91 -6.06 15.05
C PRO A 38 1.58 -5.53 15.59
N GLN A 39 0.63 -6.44 15.82
CA GLN A 39 -0.68 -6.13 16.39
C GLN A 39 -1.29 -7.32 17.12
N ARG A 40 -2.19 -7.07 18.08
CA ARG A 40 -2.81 -8.14 18.90
C ARG A 40 -3.63 -9.13 18.09
N ARG A 41 -4.29 -8.66 17.02
CA ARG A 41 -5.09 -9.48 16.10
C ARG A 41 -4.63 -9.18 14.67
N PRO A 42 -4.00 -10.12 13.96
CA PRO A 42 -3.49 -9.90 12.60
C PRO A 42 -4.67 -9.82 11.61
N THR A 43 -5.20 -8.62 11.43
CA THR A 43 -6.29 -8.33 10.50
C THR A 43 -6.23 -6.88 10.07
N TYR A 44 -6.77 -6.57 8.88
CA TYR A 44 -7.04 -5.22 8.40
C TYR A 44 -8.51 -5.01 8.07
N LYS A 45 -9.42 -5.81 8.65
CA LYS A 45 -10.87 -5.68 8.44
C LYS A 45 -11.44 -4.34 8.88
N ASP A 46 -10.74 -3.67 9.80
CA ASP A 46 -11.04 -2.35 10.33
C ASP A 46 -10.54 -1.20 9.43
N VAL A 47 -9.66 -1.48 8.47
CA VAL A 47 -9.16 -0.46 7.54
C VAL A 47 -10.23 -0.19 6.49
N SER A 48 -10.68 1.06 6.40
CA SER A 48 -11.65 1.46 5.38
C SER A 48 -11.04 1.39 3.98
N VAL A 49 -11.80 0.83 3.04
CA VAL A 49 -11.43 0.79 1.62
C VAL A 49 -11.88 2.11 0.99
N PRO A 50 -11.00 2.83 0.26
CA PRO A 50 -11.43 4.02 -0.48
C PRO A 50 -12.41 3.62 -1.57
N VAL A 51 -13.59 4.25 -1.59
CA VAL A 51 -14.67 3.99 -2.54
C VAL A 51 -14.68 5.04 -3.65
N LEU A 52 -14.27 6.27 -3.32
CA LEU A 52 -14.19 7.39 -4.25
C LEU A 52 -12.75 7.62 -4.74
N PRO A 53 -12.54 8.08 -5.98
CA PRO A 53 -11.20 8.41 -6.48
C PRO A 53 -10.42 9.38 -5.60
N GLY A 54 -11.09 10.41 -5.06
CA GLY A 54 -10.46 11.37 -4.16
C GLY A 54 -10.00 10.76 -2.82
N GLU A 55 -10.73 9.76 -2.31
CA GLU A 55 -10.31 9.03 -1.10
C GLU A 55 -9.08 8.18 -1.37
N LEU A 56 -8.98 7.59 -2.56
CA LEU A 56 -7.80 6.82 -2.96
C LEU A 56 -6.58 7.73 -3.10
N LEU A 57 -6.73 8.90 -3.72
CA LEU A 57 -5.65 9.89 -3.81
C LEU A 57 -5.19 10.35 -2.43
N ALA A 58 -6.12 10.70 -1.53
CA ALA A 58 -5.77 11.05 -0.16
C ALA A 58 -5.05 9.91 0.60
N ARG A 59 -5.38 8.64 0.28
CA ARG A 59 -4.64 7.49 0.82
C ARG A 59 -3.23 7.39 0.24
N ILE A 60 -3.04 7.64 -1.05
CA ILE A 60 -1.71 7.64 -1.67
C ILE A 60 -0.84 8.74 -1.07
N GLU A 61 -1.38 9.95 -0.88
CA GLU A 61 -0.67 11.06 -0.20
C GLU A 61 -0.25 10.69 1.23
N GLU A 62 -1.13 10.03 2.00
CA GLU A 62 -0.80 9.51 3.34
C GLU A 62 0.35 8.48 3.29
N LEU A 63 0.36 7.59 2.30
CA LEU A 63 1.45 6.62 2.12
C LEU A 63 2.78 7.34 1.89
N GLU A 64 2.79 8.31 0.96
CA GLU A 64 3.98 9.09 0.62
C GLU A 64 4.52 9.85 1.83
N GLU A 65 3.64 10.53 2.57
CA GLU A 65 4.03 11.28 3.77
C GLU A 65 4.69 10.34 4.79
N ILE A 66 4.08 9.19 5.07
CA ILE A 66 4.62 8.24 6.05
C ILE A 66 5.95 7.65 5.59
N ILE A 67 6.11 7.33 4.30
CA ILE A 67 7.37 6.85 3.74
C ILE A 67 8.46 7.90 3.93
N CYS A 68 8.21 9.15 3.56
CA CYS A 68 9.16 10.24 3.75
C CYS A 68 9.50 10.45 5.24
N GLN A 69 8.53 10.36 6.15
CA GLN A 69 8.78 10.49 7.58
C GLN A 69 9.61 9.32 8.13
N ALA A 70 9.39 8.09 7.65
CA ALA A 70 10.11 6.90 8.07
C ALA A 70 11.59 6.92 7.68
N GLU A 71 11.98 7.70 6.67
CA GLU A 71 13.39 7.89 6.29
C GLU A 71 14.19 8.69 7.33
N VAL A 72 13.53 9.57 8.08
CA VAL A 72 14.18 10.54 8.97
C VAL A 72 13.84 10.34 10.45
N LYS A 73 12.70 9.70 10.77
CA LYS A 73 12.23 9.44 12.14
C LYS A 73 12.32 7.96 12.50
N SER A 74 12.38 7.68 13.80
CA SER A 74 12.15 6.33 14.30
C SER A 74 10.70 5.91 14.04
N VAL A 75 10.48 4.64 13.69
CA VAL A 75 9.14 4.07 13.50
C VAL A 75 8.24 4.20 14.74
N ARG A 76 8.84 4.37 15.93
CA ARG A 76 8.11 4.58 17.19
C ARG A 76 7.48 5.96 17.30
N ASP A 77 7.97 6.92 16.52
CA ASP A 77 7.54 8.31 16.53
C ASP A 77 6.52 8.62 15.41
N LEU A 78 6.19 7.63 14.58
CA LEU A 78 5.18 7.74 13.53
C LEU A 78 3.77 7.57 14.10
N ASP A 79 2.78 8.24 13.50
CA ASP A 79 1.38 8.01 13.83
C ASP A 79 1.01 6.55 13.58
N TYR A 80 0.57 5.85 14.63
CA TYR A 80 0.30 4.41 14.58
C TYR A 80 -0.74 4.07 13.49
N GLY A 81 -1.79 4.87 13.34
CA GLY A 81 -2.88 4.59 12.41
C GLY A 81 -2.40 4.63 10.96
N SER A 82 -1.76 5.73 10.59
CA SER A 82 -1.25 5.98 9.24
C SER A 82 -0.07 5.07 8.91
N PHE A 83 0.81 4.81 9.88
CA PHE A 83 1.89 3.83 9.73
C PHE A 83 1.37 2.41 9.51
N ARG A 84 0.37 1.97 10.29
CA ARG A 84 -0.26 0.67 10.12
C ARG A 84 -0.91 0.53 8.75
N ARG A 85 -1.65 1.54 8.28
CA ARG A 85 -2.27 1.52 6.94
C ARG A 85 -1.22 1.48 5.84
N THR A 86 -0.12 2.20 6.01
CA THR A 86 1.02 2.19 5.08
C THR A 86 1.66 0.81 5.00
N TYR A 87 1.90 0.18 6.15
CA TYR A 87 2.42 -1.18 6.19
C TYR A 87 1.45 -2.18 5.55
N ALA A 88 0.15 -2.04 5.85
CA ALA A 88 -0.91 -2.89 5.33
C ALA A 88 -0.96 -2.85 3.79
N PHE A 89 -0.79 -1.67 3.19
CA PHE A 89 -0.70 -1.50 1.74
C PHE A 89 0.42 -2.37 1.13
N PHE A 90 1.64 -2.28 1.68
CA PHE A 90 2.77 -3.07 1.18
C PHE A 90 2.58 -4.58 1.38
N GLU A 91 1.96 -5.01 2.48
CA GLU A 91 1.63 -6.42 2.70
C GLU A 91 0.61 -6.95 1.71
N ALA A 92 -0.44 -6.20 1.43
CA ALA A 92 -1.42 -6.57 0.42
C ALA A 92 -0.80 -6.63 -0.98
N SER A 93 0.02 -5.65 -1.35
CA SER A 93 0.74 -5.66 -2.62
C SER A 93 1.68 -6.87 -2.73
N SER A 94 2.45 -7.17 -1.68
CA SER A 94 3.33 -8.34 -1.64
C SER A 94 2.55 -9.66 -1.77
N TRP A 95 1.42 -9.76 -1.07
CA TRP A 95 0.55 -10.93 -1.13
C TRP A 95 -0.06 -11.11 -2.52
N LEU A 96 -0.54 -10.03 -3.15
CA LEU A 96 -1.06 -10.04 -4.52
C LEU A 96 0.00 -10.50 -5.52
N VAL A 97 1.22 -9.98 -5.43
CA VAL A 97 2.31 -10.39 -6.31
C VAL A 97 2.62 -11.88 -6.14
N LYS A 98 2.79 -12.34 -4.90
CA LYS A 98 3.16 -13.73 -4.60
C LYS A 98 2.09 -14.75 -5.01
N ASN A 99 0.82 -14.43 -4.83
CA ASN A 99 -0.27 -15.41 -4.96
C ASN A 99 -1.07 -15.26 -6.24
N HIS A 100 -0.97 -14.12 -6.94
CA HIS A 100 -1.76 -13.87 -8.13
C HIS A 100 -0.91 -13.50 -9.35
N LEU A 101 0.20 -12.77 -9.21
CA LEU A 101 1.05 -12.44 -10.36
C LEU A 101 2.10 -13.52 -10.67
N LYS A 102 2.84 -14.04 -9.67
CA LYS A 102 3.80 -15.12 -9.90
C LYS A 102 3.16 -16.37 -10.53
N PRO A 103 1.98 -16.84 -10.07
CA PRO A 103 1.34 -18.00 -10.71
C PRO A 103 0.83 -17.72 -12.13
N MET A 104 0.57 -16.46 -12.50
CA MET A 104 0.13 -16.07 -13.84
C MET A 104 1.27 -15.90 -14.84
N LEU A 105 2.45 -15.48 -14.38
CA LEU A 105 3.62 -15.22 -15.23
C LEU A 105 4.65 -16.37 -15.25
N GLY A 106 4.47 -17.40 -14.41
CA GLY A 106 5.48 -18.41 -14.14
C GLY A 106 6.58 -17.88 -13.21
N ASP A 107 7.48 -18.77 -12.78
CA ASP A 107 8.69 -18.36 -12.06
C ASP A 107 9.60 -17.57 -13.02
N LEU A 108 9.63 -16.24 -12.87
CA LEU A 108 10.64 -15.37 -13.49
C LEU A 108 12.02 -15.60 -12.87
#